data_AF-A0AAU4RFJ3-F1
#
_entry.id   AF-A0AAU4RFJ3-F1
#
_cell.length_a   1.000
_cell.length_b   1.000
_cell.length_c   1.000
_cell.angle_alpha   90.00
_cell.angle_beta   90.00
_cell.angle_gamma   90.00
#
_symmetry.space_group_name_H-M   'P 1'
#
loop_
_entity.id
_entity.type
_entity.pdbx_description
1 polymer ?
#
loop_
_entity_poly.entity_id
_entity_poly.type
_entity_poly.pdbx_seq_one_letter_code
_entity_poly.pdbx_strand_id
1 'polypeptide(L)'
;MRKPYAAVLTVAPLVVLAAVAPGARADTTAGDARITSVAVSKPTTAVGATLGTSVGVTVTATDDSGIDSVIGPKVVGPDGLVIRPTRNECTVQSATTMRCAYSFPLSPDGTDAQDLRNSAAGLWHFRAKAVAHDGDFHHLSPGAPFSVKRHTRMESAQAAPEPVDKGGKLTVTGSLRRADWDTGVYDGYAGKSVILQFRKSRTDTFKNVRTVTTDSAGKLRTTVTANATGTWRWRFTHNTVATGVTSQGDRVEVR
;
A
#
# COMPACT_ATOMS: atom_id res chain seq x y z
N MET A 1 17.71 -52.08 58.28
CA MET A 1 17.01 -50.85 58.66
C MET A 1 16.94 -49.93 57.44
N ARG A 2 15.78 -49.82 56.80
CA ARG A 2 15.56 -48.99 55.60
C ARG A 2 15.05 -47.61 56.06
N LYS A 3 15.80 -46.54 55.77
CA LYS A 3 15.37 -45.14 55.99
C LYS A 3 14.54 -44.68 54.79
N PRO A 4 13.35 -44.07 54.97
CA PRO A 4 12.62 -43.44 53.88
C PRO A 4 13.21 -42.04 53.58
N TYR A 5 13.47 -41.77 52.30
CA TYR A 5 13.83 -40.44 51.80
C TYR A 5 12.55 -39.64 51.55
N ALA A 6 12.44 -38.47 52.19
CA ALA A 6 11.38 -37.51 51.97
C ALA A 6 11.64 -36.72 50.69
N ALA A 7 10.67 -36.70 49.77
CA ALA A 7 10.70 -35.86 48.59
C ALA A 7 10.27 -34.44 48.96
N VAL A 8 11.16 -33.47 48.77
CA VAL A 8 10.87 -32.04 48.94
C VAL A 8 10.36 -31.51 47.60
N LEU A 9 9.11 -31.03 47.57
CA LEU A 9 8.50 -30.40 46.41
C LEU A 9 8.79 -28.89 46.44
N THR A 10 9.68 -28.41 45.58
CA THR A 10 9.94 -26.97 45.41
C THR A 10 8.94 -26.38 44.42
N VAL A 11 8.03 -25.53 44.90
CA VAL A 11 7.13 -24.73 44.06
C VAL A 11 7.86 -23.45 43.66
N ALA A 12 8.19 -23.30 42.37
CA ALA A 12 8.73 -22.05 41.84
C ALA A 12 7.58 -21.06 41.53
N PRO A 13 7.68 -19.77 41.90
CA PRO A 13 6.64 -18.79 41.60
C PRO A 13 6.66 -18.41 40.11
N LEU A 14 5.50 -18.53 39.47
CA LEU A 14 5.26 -18.07 38.10
C LEU A 14 5.16 -16.54 38.09
N VAL A 15 6.19 -15.84 37.64
CA VAL A 15 6.14 -14.38 37.42
C VAL A 15 5.53 -14.12 36.05
N VAL A 16 4.29 -13.63 36.03
CA VAL A 16 3.61 -13.19 34.80
C VAL A 16 4.03 -11.76 34.51
N LEU A 17 4.90 -11.56 33.52
CA LEU A 17 5.12 -10.23 32.92
C LEU A 17 3.89 -9.88 32.07
N ALA A 18 3.05 -8.98 32.55
CA ALA A 18 1.99 -8.38 31.73
C ALA A 18 2.64 -7.47 30.68
N ALA A 19 2.70 -7.93 29.43
CA ALA A 19 3.04 -7.09 28.30
C ALA A 19 1.91 -6.07 28.08
N VAL A 20 2.13 -4.82 28.47
CA VAL A 20 1.22 -3.72 28.13
C VAL A 20 1.42 -3.40 26.65
N ALA A 21 0.56 -3.93 25.80
CA ALA A 21 0.49 -3.47 24.41
C ALA A 21 0.07 -1.99 24.41
N PRO A 22 0.68 -1.10 23.59
CA PRO A 22 0.18 0.25 23.40
C PRO A 22 -1.26 0.16 22.88
N GLY A 23 -2.23 0.62 23.67
CA GLY A 23 -3.61 0.66 23.26
C GLY A 23 -3.75 1.51 21.99
N ALA A 24 -4.32 0.94 20.93
CA ALA A 24 -4.85 1.72 19.83
C ALA A 24 -5.86 2.71 20.42
N ARG A 25 -5.50 4.00 20.47
CA ARG A 25 -6.42 5.02 20.97
C ARG A 25 -7.60 5.07 20.02
N ALA A 26 -8.79 4.81 20.54
CA ALA A 26 -10.07 4.95 19.84
C ALA A 26 -10.46 6.43 19.73
N ASP A 27 -11.48 6.70 18.92
CA ASP A 27 -12.11 8.02 18.82
C ASP A 27 -12.58 8.50 20.20
N THR A 28 -12.49 9.81 20.44
CA THR A 28 -12.99 10.43 21.67
C THR A 28 -13.98 11.54 21.33
N THR A 29 -15.12 11.55 22.00
CA THR A 29 -16.21 12.52 21.76
C THR A 29 -16.65 13.19 23.07
N ALA A 30 -17.06 14.45 22.99
CA ALA A 30 -17.88 15.13 23.99
C ALA A 30 -19.14 15.65 23.30
N GLY A 31 -20.28 15.43 23.94
CA GLY A 31 -21.62 15.75 23.45
C GLY A 31 -21.95 15.18 22.07
N ASP A 32 -22.54 15.96 21.16
CA ASP A 32 -23.19 15.47 19.93
C ASP A 32 -22.42 15.75 18.62
N ALA A 33 -21.36 16.56 18.66
CA ALA A 33 -20.43 16.75 17.54
C ALA A 33 -19.92 15.43 16.98
N ARG A 34 -20.03 15.18 15.67
CA ARG A 34 -19.51 13.98 15.01
C ARG A 34 -18.88 14.31 13.67
N ILE A 35 -17.66 13.83 13.42
CA ILE A 35 -17.22 13.50 12.07
C ILE A 35 -18.02 12.28 11.57
N THR A 36 -18.91 12.50 10.61
CA THR A 36 -19.85 11.49 10.10
C THR A 36 -19.38 10.82 8.81
N SER A 37 -18.46 11.46 8.07
CA SER A 37 -17.91 10.89 6.84
C SER A 37 -16.46 11.28 6.64
N VAL A 38 -15.66 10.33 6.17
CA VAL A 38 -14.29 10.54 5.67
C VAL A 38 -14.15 9.83 4.33
N ALA A 39 -14.04 10.61 3.26
CA ALA A 39 -13.85 10.12 1.90
C ALA A 39 -12.43 10.43 1.42
N VAL A 40 -11.66 9.39 1.14
CA VAL A 40 -10.32 9.52 0.54
C VAL A 40 -10.47 9.52 -0.99
N SER A 41 -9.81 10.43 -1.67
CA SER A 41 -9.93 10.61 -3.13
C SER A 41 -9.59 9.34 -3.92
N LYS A 42 -8.67 8.52 -3.40
CA LYS A 42 -8.27 7.24 -3.97
C LYS A 42 -7.93 6.26 -2.82
N PRO A 43 -8.40 5.00 -2.87
CA PRO A 43 -8.09 4.01 -1.83
C PRO A 43 -6.62 3.54 -1.88
N THR A 44 -5.95 3.72 -3.02
CA THR A 44 -4.52 3.44 -3.18
C THR A 44 -3.86 4.56 -3.97
N THR A 45 -2.77 5.09 -3.43
CA THR A 45 -1.92 6.09 -4.08
C THR A 45 -0.55 5.47 -4.38
N ALA A 46 -0.16 5.51 -5.65
CA ALA A 46 1.14 5.05 -6.11
C ALA A 46 2.12 6.22 -6.12
N VAL A 47 3.30 6.07 -5.51
CA VAL A 47 4.33 7.12 -5.51
C VAL A 47 5.59 6.62 -6.21
N GLY A 48 6.13 7.45 -7.10
CA GLY A 48 7.36 7.15 -7.84
C GLY A 48 8.62 7.22 -6.97
N ALA A 49 9.79 6.98 -7.55
CA ALA A 49 11.06 7.07 -6.83
C ALA A 49 11.42 8.52 -6.50
N THR A 50 11.19 9.44 -7.44
CA THR A 50 11.38 10.89 -7.28
C THR A 50 10.10 11.70 -7.55
N LEU A 51 9.12 11.09 -8.21
CA LEU A 51 7.88 11.76 -8.56
C LEU A 51 6.86 11.62 -7.42
N GLY A 52 6.69 12.71 -6.68
CA GLY A 52 5.66 12.87 -5.66
C GLY A 52 4.25 13.03 -6.23
N THR A 53 3.26 12.95 -5.34
CA THR A 53 1.84 13.16 -5.66
C THR A 53 1.11 13.70 -4.44
N SER A 54 -0.22 13.69 -4.44
CA SER A 54 -1.02 14.05 -3.26
C SER A 54 -2.21 13.12 -3.09
N VAL A 55 -2.65 12.93 -1.85
CA VAL A 55 -3.92 12.30 -1.53
C VAL A 55 -4.91 13.34 -1.02
N GLY A 56 -6.12 13.32 -1.57
CA GLY A 56 -7.22 14.17 -1.10
C GLY A 56 -8.02 13.46 -0.02
N VAL A 57 -8.45 14.18 1.01
CA VAL A 57 -9.40 13.69 2.01
C VAL A 57 -10.51 14.71 2.18
N THR A 58 -11.75 14.26 2.08
CA THR A 58 -12.94 15.05 2.38
C THR A 58 -13.58 14.55 3.66
N VAL A 59 -13.94 15.46 4.55
CA VAL A 59 -14.56 15.18 5.84
C VAL A 59 -15.89 15.92 5.93
N THR A 60 -16.91 15.25 6.44
CA THR A 60 -18.17 15.88 6.86
C THR A 60 -18.29 15.74 8.36
N ALA A 61 -18.61 16.84 9.04
CA ALA A 61 -18.89 16.88 10.45
C ALA A 61 -20.25 17.55 10.72
N THR A 62 -20.92 17.10 11.78
CA THR A 62 -22.26 17.55 12.18
C THR A 62 -22.35 17.77 13.67
N ASP A 63 -23.14 18.74 14.08
CA ASP A 63 -23.46 19.08 15.47
C ASP A 63 -24.74 19.94 15.47
N ASP A 64 -25.60 19.84 16.49
CA ASP A 64 -26.86 20.60 16.53
C ASP A 64 -26.66 22.13 16.67
N SER A 65 -25.58 22.55 17.33
CA SER A 65 -25.12 23.94 17.45
C SER A 65 -24.33 24.42 16.22
N GLY A 66 -23.93 23.47 15.36
CA GLY A 66 -23.08 23.70 14.20
C GLY A 66 -21.59 23.49 14.50
N ILE A 67 -20.83 23.18 13.45
CA ILE A 67 -19.39 22.96 13.54
C ILE A 67 -18.66 24.30 13.40
N ASP A 68 -17.89 24.67 14.42
CA ASP A 68 -17.00 25.82 14.40
C ASP A 68 -15.78 25.56 13.50
N SER A 69 -15.11 24.43 13.72
CA SER A 69 -13.87 24.12 13.00
C SER A 69 -13.52 22.64 13.00
N VAL A 70 -12.72 22.24 12.00
CA VAL A 70 -12.05 20.93 11.97
C VAL A 70 -10.55 21.16 12.07
N ILE A 71 -9.97 20.84 13.22
CA ILE A 71 -8.60 21.17 13.58
C ILE A 71 -7.66 19.97 13.55
N GLY A 72 -6.37 20.28 13.35
CA GLY A 72 -5.29 19.29 13.33
C GLY A 72 -5.41 18.16 12.30
N PRO A 73 -5.93 18.39 11.08
CA PRO A 73 -5.98 17.36 10.04
C PRO A 73 -4.56 16.86 9.74
N LYS A 74 -4.41 15.54 9.75
CA LYS A 74 -3.15 14.86 9.43
C LYS A 74 -3.42 13.47 8.88
N VAL A 75 -2.49 12.95 8.09
CA VAL A 75 -2.42 11.53 7.76
C VAL A 75 -1.17 10.93 8.40
N VAL A 76 -1.30 9.71 8.92
CA VAL A 76 -0.24 9.03 9.67
C VAL A 76 0.08 7.70 8.99
N GLY A 77 1.35 7.52 8.65
CA GLY A 77 1.89 6.33 8.00
C GLY A 77 2.20 5.19 8.99
N PRO A 78 2.49 3.99 8.47
CA PRO A 78 2.75 2.79 9.27
C PRO A 78 4.03 2.88 10.11
N ASP A 79 4.97 3.74 9.73
CA ASP A 79 6.21 4.03 10.46
C ASP A 79 6.09 5.24 11.41
N GLY A 80 4.88 5.80 11.55
CA GLY A 80 4.63 6.98 12.38
C GLY A 80 4.86 8.32 11.68
N LEU A 81 5.24 8.33 10.39
CA LEU A 81 5.37 9.55 9.61
C LEU A 81 4.04 10.32 9.59
N VAL A 82 4.10 11.63 9.92
CA VAL A 82 2.94 12.51 9.96
C VAL A 82 3.02 13.52 8.83
N ILE A 83 2.01 13.53 7.97
CA ILE A 83 1.87 14.50 6.87
C ILE A 83 0.67 15.40 7.14
N ARG A 84 0.89 16.71 7.03
CA ARG A 84 -0.12 17.76 7.16
C ARG A 84 -0.60 18.21 5.78
N PRO A 85 -1.82 18.73 5.66
CA PRO A 85 -2.30 19.16 4.36
C PRO A 85 -1.64 20.48 3.95
N THR A 86 -1.43 20.68 2.65
CA THR A 86 -0.98 21.95 2.06
C THR A 86 -2.13 22.79 1.52
N ARG A 87 -3.32 22.20 1.39
CA ARG A 87 -4.58 22.91 1.08
C ARG A 87 -5.68 22.43 2.02
N ASN A 88 -6.47 23.38 2.50
CA ASN A 88 -7.61 23.17 3.39
C ASN A 88 -8.76 24.10 2.99
N GLU A 89 -9.90 23.52 2.64
CA GLU A 89 -11.10 24.26 2.27
C GLU A 89 -12.27 23.73 3.08
N CYS A 90 -12.78 24.52 4.03
CA CYS A 90 -13.96 24.18 4.81
C CYS A 90 -15.13 25.05 4.38
N THR A 91 -16.29 24.43 4.19
CA THR A 91 -17.52 25.06 3.72
C THR A 91 -18.67 24.65 4.62
N VAL A 92 -19.41 25.63 5.14
CA VAL A 92 -20.65 25.40 5.87
C VAL A 92 -21.70 24.91 4.87
N GLN A 93 -22.24 23.72 5.09
CA GLN A 93 -23.26 23.12 4.22
C GLN A 93 -24.67 23.44 4.72
N SER A 94 -24.85 23.55 6.03
CA SER A 94 -26.08 23.94 6.72
C SER A 94 -25.74 24.48 8.11
N ALA A 95 -26.75 24.93 8.86
CA ALA A 95 -26.56 25.37 10.26
C ALA A 95 -25.90 24.31 11.15
N THR A 96 -26.06 23.02 10.83
CA THR A 96 -25.57 21.89 11.65
C THR A 96 -24.44 21.10 11.00
N THR A 97 -24.01 21.46 9.78
CA THR A 97 -23.11 20.61 8.98
C THR A 97 -22.00 21.41 8.32
N MET A 98 -20.77 20.94 8.47
CA MET A 98 -19.59 21.47 7.79
C MET A 98 -18.91 20.38 6.96
N ARG A 99 -18.40 20.77 5.79
CA ARG A 99 -17.60 19.90 4.92
C ARG A 99 -16.24 20.51 4.67
N CYS A 100 -15.18 19.75 4.92
CA CYS A 100 -13.80 20.16 4.71
C CYS A 100 -13.10 19.26 3.69
N ALA A 101 -12.35 19.85 2.76
CA ALA A 101 -11.49 19.17 1.81
C ALA A 101 -10.02 19.49 2.09
N TYR A 102 -9.18 18.46 2.09
CA TYR A 102 -7.76 18.51 2.40
C TYR A 102 -6.93 17.86 1.30
N SER A 103 -5.75 18.42 1.02
CA SER A 103 -4.75 17.83 0.11
C SER A 103 -3.44 17.59 0.86
N PHE A 104 -3.01 16.33 0.94
CA PHE A 104 -1.77 15.91 1.61
C PHE A 104 -0.70 15.58 0.58
N PRO A 105 0.43 16.31 0.54
CA PRO A 105 1.53 15.99 -0.36
C PRO A 105 2.25 14.72 0.08
N LEU A 106 2.64 13.90 -0.88
CA LEU A 106 3.41 12.67 -0.71
C LEU A 106 4.67 12.79 -1.56
N SER A 107 5.76 13.28 -0.97
CA SER A 107 7.05 13.48 -1.65
C SER A 107 8.03 12.37 -1.29
N PRO A 108 8.75 11.77 -2.26
CA PRO A 108 9.80 10.78 -2.01
C PRO A 108 11.22 11.31 -2.25
N ASP A 109 11.42 12.62 -2.43
CA ASP A 109 12.71 13.22 -2.83
C ASP A 109 13.75 13.25 -1.70
N GLY A 110 13.33 13.01 -0.46
CA GLY A 110 14.22 12.70 0.67
C GLY A 110 15.02 13.91 1.18
N THR A 111 14.55 15.11 0.83
CA THR A 111 15.16 16.41 1.20
C THR A 111 14.63 16.94 2.53
N ASP A 112 13.40 16.56 2.89
CA ASP A 112 12.71 16.98 4.10
C ASP A 112 12.44 15.78 5.03
N ALA A 113 12.31 16.08 6.34
CA ALA A 113 11.98 15.06 7.34
C ALA A 113 10.56 14.48 7.16
N GLN A 114 9.68 15.18 6.43
CA GLN A 114 8.33 14.70 6.11
C GLN A 114 8.26 13.87 4.81
N ASP A 115 9.39 13.66 4.14
CA ASP A 115 9.41 12.88 2.91
C ASP A 115 9.27 11.38 3.20
N LEU A 116 8.66 10.70 2.25
CA LEU A 116 8.43 9.28 2.29
C LEU A 116 9.76 8.53 2.32
N ARG A 117 9.89 7.67 3.32
CA ARG A 117 10.90 6.60 3.38
C ARG A 117 10.27 5.28 3.03
N ASN A 118 11.06 4.29 2.63
CA ASN A 118 10.51 2.99 2.24
C ASN A 118 9.62 2.35 3.32
N SER A 119 9.89 2.64 4.60
CA SER A 119 9.11 2.24 5.77
C SER A 119 7.69 2.80 5.79
N ALA A 120 7.46 3.93 5.12
CA ALA A 120 6.17 4.62 5.08
C ALA A 120 5.19 3.98 4.09
N ALA A 121 5.62 3.01 3.27
CA ALA A 121 4.74 2.31 2.35
C ALA A 121 3.81 1.35 3.13
N GLY A 122 2.50 1.45 2.89
CA GLY A 122 1.52 0.59 3.56
C GLY A 122 0.20 1.31 3.84
N LEU A 123 -0.41 0.96 4.98
CA LEU A 123 -1.70 1.48 5.41
C LEU A 123 -1.53 2.80 6.18
N TRP A 124 -2.25 3.82 5.75
CA TRP A 124 -2.27 5.16 6.34
C TRP A 124 -3.64 5.46 6.91
N HIS A 125 -3.69 6.31 7.93
CA HIS A 125 -4.93 6.74 8.57
C HIS A 125 -5.02 8.25 8.64
N PHE A 126 -6.19 8.79 8.29
CA PHE A 126 -6.52 10.19 8.55
C PHE A 126 -6.88 10.41 10.03
N ARG A 127 -6.55 11.58 10.57
CA ARG A 127 -6.92 12.01 11.92
C ARG A 127 -7.25 13.51 11.91
N ALA A 128 -8.29 13.89 12.65
CA ALA A 128 -8.69 15.29 12.86
C ALA A 128 -9.60 15.40 14.09
N LYS A 129 -9.82 16.62 14.57
CA LYS A 129 -10.81 16.92 15.61
C LYS A 129 -11.84 17.92 15.07
N ALA A 130 -13.11 17.54 15.05
CA ALA A 130 -14.21 18.49 14.85
C ALA A 130 -14.57 19.14 16.19
N VAL A 131 -14.80 20.44 16.18
CA VAL A 131 -15.19 21.26 17.34
C VAL A 131 -16.46 22.01 16.96
N ALA A 132 -17.47 21.94 17.82
CA ALA A 132 -18.75 22.61 17.68
C ALA A 132 -18.76 23.98 18.36
N HIS A 133 -19.78 24.79 18.07
CA HIS A 133 -19.91 26.15 18.63
C HIS A 133 -20.20 26.17 20.13
N ASP A 134 -20.83 25.13 20.66
CA ASP A 134 -21.15 24.98 22.09
C ASP A 134 -20.05 24.31 22.93
N GLY A 135 -18.94 23.91 22.30
CA GLY A 135 -17.79 23.28 22.92
C GLY A 135 -17.73 21.76 22.77
N ASP A 136 -18.74 21.14 22.15
CA ASP A 136 -18.72 19.73 21.81
C ASP A 136 -17.61 19.39 20.82
N PHE A 137 -17.16 18.13 20.83
CA PHE A 137 -16.10 17.71 19.91
C PHE A 137 -16.12 16.22 19.56
N HIS A 138 -15.55 15.92 18.41
CA HIS A 138 -15.16 14.55 18.03
C HIS A 138 -13.73 14.54 17.50
N HIS A 139 -12.85 13.86 18.24
CA HIS A 139 -11.50 13.54 17.80
C HIS A 139 -11.47 12.15 17.14
N LEU A 140 -11.32 12.14 15.82
CA LEU A 140 -11.22 10.93 15.01
C LEU A 140 -9.78 10.42 14.98
N SER A 141 -9.56 9.23 15.53
CA SER A 141 -8.28 8.53 15.57
C SER A 141 -8.50 7.03 15.85
N PRO A 142 -8.22 6.11 14.90
CA PRO A 142 -7.88 6.36 13.50
C PRO A 142 -9.12 6.49 12.61
N GLY A 143 -9.08 7.43 11.65
CA GLY A 143 -10.06 7.50 10.58
C GLY A 143 -9.89 6.40 9.51
N ALA A 144 -10.75 6.47 8.49
CA ALA A 144 -10.78 5.52 7.39
C ALA A 144 -9.39 5.29 6.77
N PRO A 145 -8.96 4.03 6.57
CA PRO A 145 -7.65 3.73 6.06
C PRO A 145 -7.55 3.94 4.54
N PHE A 146 -6.34 4.25 4.07
CA PHE A 146 -5.98 4.23 2.65
C PHE A 146 -4.56 3.71 2.47
N SER A 147 -4.20 3.24 1.28
CA SER A 147 -2.86 2.71 1.00
C SER A 147 -1.98 3.72 0.28
N VAL A 148 -0.75 3.88 0.74
CA VAL A 148 0.33 4.54 -0.01
C VAL A 148 1.34 3.46 -0.40
N LYS A 149 1.58 3.28 -1.70
CA LYS A 149 2.40 2.18 -2.22
C LYS A 149 3.53 2.70 -3.10
N ARG A 150 4.68 2.04 -3.00
CA ARG A 150 5.81 2.23 -3.91
C ARG A 150 5.42 1.78 -5.31
N HIS A 151 5.56 2.67 -6.29
CA HIS A 151 5.24 2.37 -7.68
C HIS A 151 6.16 1.27 -8.24
N THR A 152 5.64 0.38 -9.07
CA THR A 152 6.40 -0.69 -9.73
C THR A 152 6.47 -0.48 -11.23
N ARG A 153 7.59 -0.90 -11.84
CA ARG A 153 7.81 -0.92 -13.29
C ARG A 153 8.14 -2.34 -13.71
N MET A 154 7.68 -2.73 -14.88
CA MET A 154 8.03 -4.01 -15.49
C MET A 154 8.62 -3.72 -16.86
N GLU A 155 9.85 -4.16 -17.09
CA GLU A 155 10.45 -4.14 -18.43
C GLU A 155 9.63 -5.03 -19.38
N SER A 156 9.67 -4.73 -20.68
CA SER A 156 8.99 -5.53 -21.69
C SER A 156 9.36 -7.00 -21.55
N ALA A 157 8.39 -7.89 -21.78
CA ALA A 157 8.74 -9.29 -21.97
C ALA A 157 9.63 -9.40 -23.21
N GLN A 158 10.62 -10.28 -23.17
CA GLN A 158 11.39 -10.66 -24.35
C GLN A 158 11.35 -12.17 -24.47
N ALA A 159 10.88 -12.68 -25.59
CA ALA A 159 10.79 -14.08 -25.91
C ALA A 159 11.80 -14.44 -27.01
N ALA A 160 12.46 -15.58 -26.90
CA ALA A 160 13.43 -16.06 -27.89
C ALA A 160 13.61 -17.59 -27.84
N PRO A 161 13.94 -18.27 -28.95
CA PRO A 161 14.16 -17.72 -30.29
C PRO A 161 12.86 -17.31 -30.98
N GLU A 162 12.99 -16.41 -31.96
CA GLU A 162 11.90 -15.99 -32.83
C GLU A 162 12.37 -16.02 -34.29
N PRO A 163 11.66 -16.72 -35.19
CA PRO A 163 10.52 -17.60 -34.93
C PRO A 163 10.94 -18.91 -34.25
N VAL A 164 9.98 -19.66 -33.72
CA VAL A 164 10.20 -20.97 -33.09
C VAL A 164 9.27 -22.02 -33.70
N ASP A 165 9.74 -23.25 -33.85
CA ASP A 165 8.89 -24.33 -34.34
C ASP A 165 7.84 -24.72 -33.30
N LYS A 166 6.69 -25.21 -33.75
CA LYS A 166 5.64 -25.73 -32.86
C LYS A 166 6.18 -26.86 -31.98
N GLY A 167 5.99 -26.72 -30.67
CA GLY A 167 6.53 -27.64 -29.66
C GLY A 167 7.96 -27.30 -29.23
N GLY A 168 8.58 -26.30 -29.85
CA GLY A 168 9.90 -25.80 -29.51
C GLY A 168 9.95 -25.08 -28.16
N LYS A 169 11.17 -24.91 -27.63
CA LYS A 169 11.44 -24.21 -26.38
C LYS A 169 11.60 -22.72 -26.63
N LEU A 170 10.89 -21.93 -25.83
CA LEU A 170 10.91 -20.48 -25.85
C LEU A 170 11.35 -19.99 -24.47
N THR A 171 12.42 -19.21 -24.41
CA THR A 171 12.87 -18.52 -23.20
C THR A 171 12.24 -17.14 -23.16
N VAL A 172 11.55 -16.83 -22.06
CA VAL A 172 10.98 -15.51 -21.81
C VAL A 172 11.71 -14.86 -20.64
N THR A 173 12.19 -13.63 -20.85
CA THR A 173 12.86 -12.81 -19.84
C THR A 173 12.10 -11.51 -19.56
N GLY A 174 12.48 -10.83 -18.48
CA GLY A 174 11.97 -9.51 -18.10
C GLY A 174 12.61 -9.04 -16.78
N SER A 175 12.19 -7.88 -16.28
CA SER A 175 12.64 -7.38 -14.97
C SER A 175 11.51 -6.59 -14.29
N LEU A 176 11.28 -6.90 -13.01
CA LEU A 176 10.40 -6.14 -12.13
C LEU A 176 11.25 -5.20 -11.29
N ARG A 177 10.93 -3.91 -11.34
CA ARG A 177 11.54 -2.87 -10.54
C ARG A 177 10.52 -2.18 -9.66
N ARG A 178 10.97 -1.59 -8.56
CA ARG A 178 10.13 -0.83 -7.63
C ARG A 178 10.83 0.47 -7.27
N ALA A 179 10.07 1.56 -7.23
CA ALA A 179 10.53 2.85 -6.74
C ALA A 179 11.14 2.68 -5.35
N ASP A 180 12.33 3.21 -5.10
CA ASP A 180 12.98 3.25 -3.81
C ASP A 180 13.07 4.70 -3.38
N TRP A 181 12.36 5.03 -2.29
CA TRP A 181 12.27 6.41 -1.81
C TRP A 181 13.48 6.79 -0.95
N ASP A 182 14.24 5.81 -0.45
CA ASP A 182 15.45 6.10 0.33
C ASP A 182 16.62 6.45 -0.60
N THR A 183 16.66 5.84 -1.79
CA THR A 183 17.73 6.05 -2.79
C THR A 183 17.30 6.90 -3.99
N GLY A 184 16.02 7.19 -4.15
CA GLY A 184 15.48 7.97 -5.27
C GLY A 184 15.52 7.25 -6.62
N VAL A 185 15.78 5.94 -6.67
CA VAL A 185 15.88 5.18 -7.93
C VAL A 185 14.87 4.03 -8.04
N TYR A 186 14.79 3.39 -9.20
CA TYR A 186 14.02 2.16 -9.38
C TYR A 186 14.95 0.95 -9.32
N ASP A 187 14.93 0.27 -8.17
CA ASP A 187 15.74 -0.92 -7.92
C ASP A 187 15.01 -2.21 -8.29
N GLY A 188 15.79 -3.26 -8.51
CA GLY A 188 15.28 -4.61 -8.76
C GLY A 188 14.41 -5.10 -7.61
N TYR A 189 13.18 -5.52 -7.90
CA TYR A 189 12.25 -5.95 -6.87
C TYR A 189 12.35 -7.46 -6.63
N ALA A 190 13.31 -7.85 -5.81
CA ALA A 190 13.71 -9.23 -5.60
C ALA A 190 12.69 -10.09 -4.84
N GLY A 191 12.71 -11.40 -5.09
CA GLY A 191 11.93 -12.41 -4.34
C GLY A 191 10.42 -12.18 -4.44
N LYS A 192 9.92 -11.80 -5.63
CA LYS A 192 8.49 -11.55 -5.87
C LYS A 192 7.95 -12.48 -6.94
N SER A 193 6.77 -13.03 -6.66
CA SER A 193 6.03 -13.87 -7.60
C SER A 193 5.44 -13.03 -8.73
N VAL A 194 5.81 -13.34 -9.96
CA VAL A 194 5.35 -12.69 -11.19
C VAL A 194 4.80 -13.76 -12.13
N ILE A 195 3.68 -13.45 -12.78
CA ILE A 195 2.96 -14.40 -13.62
C ILE A 195 3.35 -14.13 -15.08
N LEU A 196 3.87 -15.15 -15.77
CA LEU A 196 3.96 -15.17 -17.23
C LEU A 196 2.58 -15.46 -17.79
N GLN A 197 2.13 -14.61 -18.71
CA GLN A 197 0.86 -14.76 -19.41
C GLN A 197 1.08 -14.89 -20.92
N PHE A 198 0.19 -15.62 -21.58
CA PHE A 198 0.18 -15.80 -23.03
C PHE A 198 -1.21 -15.49 -23.59
N ARG A 199 -1.27 -14.78 -24.71
CA ARG A 199 -2.47 -14.54 -25.51
C ARG A 199 -2.25 -15.09 -26.90
N LYS A 200 -3.02 -16.09 -27.30
CA LYS A 200 -2.98 -16.66 -28.65
C LYS A 200 -3.38 -15.60 -29.68
N SER A 201 -2.73 -15.59 -30.85
CA SER A 201 -3.12 -14.70 -31.95
C SER A 201 -4.59 -14.88 -32.32
N ARG A 202 -5.26 -13.78 -32.72
CA ARG A 202 -6.71 -13.74 -33.02
C ARG A 202 -7.60 -14.04 -31.81
N THR A 203 -7.09 -13.85 -30.60
CA THR A 203 -7.86 -13.88 -29.35
C THR A 203 -7.51 -12.67 -28.51
N ASP A 204 -8.42 -12.25 -27.62
CA ASP A 204 -8.23 -11.03 -26.81
C ASP A 204 -7.86 -11.32 -25.35
N THR A 205 -7.80 -12.58 -24.95
CA THR A 205 -7.62 -12.98 -23.55
C THR A 205 -6.22 -13.52 -23.27
N PHE A 206 -5.53 -12.92 -22.31
CA PHE A 206 -4.30 -13.48 -21.74
C PHE A 206 -4.63 -14.58 -20.73
N LYS A 207 -3.95 -15.72 -20.84
CA LYS A 207 -4.01 -16.85 -19.89
C LYS A 207 -2.71 -16.95 -19.11
N ASN A 208 -2.81 -17.31 -17.83
CA ASN A 208 -1.62 -17.56 -17.00
C ASN A 208 -0.95 -18.84 -17.46
N VAL A 209 0.37 -18.79 -17.67
CA VAL A 209 1.17 -19.96 -18.10
C VAL A 209 2.01 -20.48 -16.95
N ARG A 210 2.71 -19.59 -16.24
CA ARG A 210 3.64 -19.97 -15.17
C ARG A 210 3.83 -18.81 -14.20
N THR A 211 4.08 -19.14 -12.94
CA THR A 211 4.56 -18.17 -11.93
C THR A 211 6.07 -18.33 -11.77
N VAL A 212 6.78 -17.21 -11.75
CA VAL A 212 8.25 -17.14 -11.62
C VAL A 212 8.59 -16.14 -10.51
N THR A 213 9.59 -16.47 -9.71
CA THR A 213 10.09 -15.58 -8.67
C THR A 213 11.24 -14.75 -9.23
N THR A 214 11.22 -13.44 -8.98
CA THR A 214 12.33 -12.55 -9.35
C THR A 214 13.61 -12.89 -8.59
N ASP A 215 14.76 -12.81 -9.26
CA ASP A 215 16.07 -12.95 -8.63
C ASP A 215 16.45 -11.74 -7.75
N SER A 216 17.67 -11.73 -7.21
CA SER A 216 18.19 -10.63 -6.37
C SER A 216 18.25 -9.28 -7.09
N ALA A 217 18.30 -9.26 -8.42
CA ALA A 217 18.29 -8.06 -9.24
C ALA A 217 16.90 -7.75 -9.81
N GLY A 218 15.85 -8.44 -9.37
CA GLY A 218 14.49 -8.26 -9.88
C GLY A 218 14.24 -8.90 -11.25
N LYS A 219 15.17 -9.69 -11.80
CA LYS A 219 15.05 -10.27 -13.14
C LYS A 219 14.19 -11.53 -13.13
N LEU A 220 13.58 -11.77 -14.28
CA LEU A 220 12.72 -12.92 -14.57
C LEU A 220 13.31 -13.68 -15.75
N ARG A 221 13.29 -15.00 -15.65
CA ARG A 221 13.63 -15.90 -16.75
C ARG A 221 12.89 -17.22 -16.57
N THR A 222 12.25 -17.70 -17.64
CA THR A 222 11.72 -19.07 -17.68
C THR A 222 11.71 -19.58 -19.11
N THR A 223 11.77 -20.90 -19.25
CA THR A 223 11.55 -21.58 -20.53
C THR A 223 10.15 -22.22 -20.53
N VAL A 224 9.44 -22.06 -21.65
CA VAL A 224 8.10 -22.60 -21.91
C VAL A 224 8.09 -23.29 -23.28
N THR A 225 7.05 -24.08 -23.56
CA THR A 225 6.85 -24.68 -24.88
C THR A 225 5.93 -23.79 -25.72
N ALA A 226 6.36 -23.43 -26.93
CA ALA A 226 5.57 -22.62 -27.86
C ALA A 226 4.68 -23.52 -28.74
N ASN A 227 3.37 -23.47 -28.53
CA ASN A 227 2.40 -24.30 -29.28
C ASN A 227 1.58 -23.53 -30.32
N ALA A 228 1.62 -22.20 -30.28
CA ALA A 228 0.89 -21.33 -31.18
C ALA A 228 1.50 -19.92 -31.19
N THR A 229 1.36 -19.22 -32.32
CA THR A 229 1.68 -17.79 -32.46
C THR A 229 0.86 -16.95 -31.49
N GLY A 230 1.49 -16.01 -30.78
CA GLY A 230 0.80 -15.15 -29.84
C GLY A 230 1.73 -14.21 -29.06
N THR A 231 1.16 -13.51 -28.09
CA THR A 231 1.84 -12.49 -27.30
C THR A 231 2.12 -12.99 -25.88
N TRP A 232 3.36 -12.85 -25.40
CA TRP A 232 3.81 -13.16 -24.05
C TRP A 232 3.98 -11.88 -23.23
N ARG A 233 3.56 -11.87 -21.96
CA ARG A 233 3.79 -10.73 -21.06
C ARG A 233 3.96 -11.16 -19.61
N TRP A 234 4.63 -10.34 -18.82
CA TRP A 234 4.72 -10.50 -17.36
C TRP A 234 3.65 -9.69 -16.64
N ARG A 235 3.13 -10.22 -15.54
CA ARG A 235 2.19 -9.53 -14.66
C ARG A 235 2.59 -9.70 -13.20
N PHE A 236 2.91 -8.59 -12.55
CA PHE A 236 2.97 -8.50 -11.09
C PHE A 236 1.64 -7.94 -10.58
N THR A 237 0.96 -8.64 -9.68
CA THR A 237 -0.42 -8.31 -9.29
C THR A 237 -0.50 -7.07 -8.42
N HIS A 238 0.24 -7.05 -7.31
CA HIS A 238 0.49 -5.99 -6.32
C HIS A 238 0.84 -6.69 -4.99
N ASN A 239 1.21 -5.92 -3.97
CA ASN A 239 1.11 -6.36 -2.58
C ASN A 239 0.74 -5.19 -1.66
N THR A 240 0.93 -5.33 -0.35
CA THR A 240 0.56 -4.32 0.65
C THR A 240 1.33 -3.01 0.50
N VAL A 241 2.57 -3.07 -0.01
CA VAL A 241 3.49 -1.92 -0.07
C VAL A 241 3.88 -1.50 -1.48
N ALA A 242 3.48 -2.25 -2.51
CA ALA A 242 3.85 -1.99 -3.90
C ALA A 242 2.66 -2.17 -4.85
N THR A 243 2.58 -1.34 -5.89
CA THR A 243 1.53 -1.44 -6.91
C THR A 243 1.73 -2.64 -7.83
N GLY A 244 0.65 -3.06 -8.50
CA GLY A 244 0.71 -4.01 -9.60
C GLY A 244 1.21 -3.36 -10.88
N VAL A 245 1.79 -4.16 -11.77
CA VAL A 245 2.24 -3.72 -13.10
C VAL A 245 2.19 -4.88 -14.08
N THR A 246 1.87 -4.58 -15.34
CA THR A 246 1.91 -5.53 -16.46
C THR A 246 2.91 -5.03 -17.47
N SER A 247 3.79 -5.90 -17.98
CA SER A 247 4.75 -5.53 -19.02
C SER A 247 4.06 -5.26 -20.35
N GLN A 248 4.75 -4.54 -21.24
CA GLN A 248 4.48 -4.68 -22.66
C GLN A 248 4.73 -6.14 -23.08
N GLY A 249 3.94 -6.60 -24.05
CA GLY A 249 3.99 -7.97 -24.51
C GLY A 249 4.90 -8.14 -25.72
N ASP A 250 5.44 -9.34 -25.89
CA ASP A 250 6.27 -9.75 -27.03
C ASP A 250 5.55 -10.78 -27.90
N ARG A 251 5.51 -10.58 -29.21
CA ARG A 251 4.76 -11.44 -30.12
C ARG A 251 5.70 -12.41 -30.85
N VAL A 252 5.61 -13.68 -30.46
CA VAL A 252 6.34 -14.77 -31.08
C VAL A 252 5.51 -15.39 -32.21
N GLU A 253 6.15 -15.58 -33.37
CA GLU A 253 5.63 -16.42 -34.44
C GLU A 253 6.05 -17.89 -34.26
N VAL A 254 5.08 -18.80 -34.38
CA VAL A 254 5.30 -20.24 -34.35
C VAL A 254 5.10 -20.83 -35.75
N ARG A 255 6.07 -21.63 -36.20
CA ARG A 255 6.07 -22.34 -37.49
C ARG A 255 5.60 -23.78 -37.35
#